data_AF-A0A3M2GID8-F1
#
_entry.id   AF-A0A3M2GID8-F1
#
_cell.length_a   1.000
_cell.length_b   1.000
_cell.length_c   1.000
_cell.angle_alpha   90.00
_cell.angle_beta   90.00
_cell.angle_gamma   90.00
#
_symmetry.space_group_name_H-M   'P 1'
#
loop_
_entity.id
_entity.type
_entity.pdbx_description
1 polymer ?
#
loop_
_entity_poly.entity_id
_entity_poly.type
_entity_poly.pdbx_seq_one_letter_code
_entity_poly.pdbx_strand_id
1 'polypeptide(L)'
;SILAAVAQKDVNEVDDRTLIMADVSRKAISQVTETVTGLLARHLPDEQAAETARALSEGRWTHDFPIDVDRARSLGLPVSTDLPDEVRVLMRLYPQARGRRPSVEYIPSPYGPRGPEASPVESPRGTHRRR
;
A
#
# COMPACT_ATOMS: atom_id res chain seq x y z
N SER A 1 -6.35 5.79 9.73
CA SER A 1 -5.89 4.39 9.87
C SER A 1 -6.96 3.59 10.59
N ILE A 2 -7.16 2.31 10.23
CA ILE A 2 -8.08 1.40 10.94
C ILE A 2 -7.67 1.24 12.42
N LEU A 3 -6.37 1.16 12.71
CA LEU A 3 -5.88 1.03 14.08
C LEU A 3 -6.25 2.23 14.96
N ALA A 4 -6.13 3.45 14.41
CA ALA A 4 -6.51 4.67 15.12
C ALA A 4 -8.03 4.72 15.38
N ALA A 5 -8.85 4.28 14.42
CA ALA A 5 -10.30 4.24 14.57
C ALA A 5 -10.75 3.27 15.68
N VAL A 6 -10.14 2.08 15.76
CA VAL A 6 -10.43 1.10 16.83
C VAL A 6 -9.92 1.57 18.19
N ALA A 7 -8.80 2.31 18.25
CA ALA A 7 -8.25 2.80 19.52
C ALA A 7 -9.05 3.94 20.16
N GLN A 8 -9.83 4.70 19.37
CA GLN A 8 -10.55 5.89 19.83
C GLN A 8 -12.02 5.64 20.19
N LYS A 9 -12.59 4.51 19.76
CA LYS A 9 -14.00 4.17 19.98
C LYS A 9 -14.13 3.11 21.07
N ASP A 10 -15.27 3.10 21.75
CA ASP A 10 -15.63 1.95 22.57
C ASP A 10 -15.73 0.70 21.67
N VAL A 11 -15.22 -0.43 22.14
CA VAL A 11 -15.20 -1.68 21.37
C VAL A 11 -16.60 -2.11 20.93
N ASN A 12 -17.63 -1.81 21.72
CA ASN A 12 -19.02 -2.13 21.41
C ASN A 12 -19.63 -1.25 20.31
N GLU A 13 -18.97 -0.15 19.95
CA GLU A 13 -19.38 0.76 18.87
C GLU A 13 -18.58 0.53 17.57
N VAL A 14 -17.69 -0.46 17.56
CA VAL A 14 -16.86 -0.82 16.41
C VAL A 14 -17.44 -2.08 15.76
N ASP A 15 -17.74 -1.99 14.47
CA ASP A 15 -18.19 -3.13 13.68
C ASP A 15 -17.16 -4.26 13.64
N ASP A 16 -17.62 -5.52 13.70
CA ASP A 16 -16.77 -6.74 13.74
C ASP A 16 -15.76 -6.79 12.59
N ARG A 17 -16.14 -6.36 11.38
CA ARG A 17 -15.24 -6.32 10.23
C ARG A 17 -14.08 -5.37 10.48
N THR A 18 -14.33 -4.26 11.17
CA THR A 18 -13.30 -3.28 11.53
C THR A 18 -12.34 -3.84 12.58
N LEU A 19 -12.85 -4.62 13.55
CA LEU A 19 -12.01 -5.32 14.53
C LEU A 19 -11.09 -6.36 13.87
N ILE A 20 -11.65 -7.17 12.96
CA ILE A 20 -10.86 -8.14 12.17
C ILE A 20 -9.81 -7.41 11.33
N MET A 21 -10.19 -6.32 10.66
CA MET A 21 -9.25 -5.54 9.84
C MET A 21 -8.16 -4.90 10.70
N ALA A 22 -8.46 -4.49 11.93
CA ALA A 22 -7.46 -3.99 12.86
C ALA A 22 -6.44 -5.08 13.24
N ASP A 23 -6.90 -6.30 13.52
CA ASP A 23 -6.01 -7.44 13.77
C ASP A 23 -5.10 -7.73 12.56
N VAL A 24 -5.68 -7.80 11.36
CA VAL A 24 -4.93 -7.95 10.11
C VAL A 24 -3.91 -6.82 9.94
N SER A 25 -4.31 -5.57 10.22
CA SER A 25 -3.43 -4.41 10.11
C SER A 25 -2.22 -4.50 11.07
N ARG A 26 -2.41 -4.96 12.31
CA ARG A 26 -1.29 -5.14 13.26
C ARG A 26 -0.30 -6.19 12.76
N LYS A 27 -0.81 -7.33 12.28
CA LYS A 27 0.01 -8.41 11.71
C LYS A 27 0.78 -7.93 10.48
N ALA A 28 0.11 -7.19 9.59
CA ALA A 28 0.73 -6.62 8.40
C ALA A 28 1.88 -5.66 8.76
N ILE A 29 1.67 -4.74 9.72
CA ILE A 29 2.73 -3.84 10.18
C ILE A 29 3.91 -4.63 10.75
N SER A 30 3.66 -5.65 11.57
CA SER A 30 4.72 -6.51 12.13
C SER A 30 5.53 -7.20 11.02
N GLN A 31 4.85 -7.82 10.05
CA GLN A 31 5.48 -8.54 8.95
C GLN A 31 6.29 -7.61 8.03
N VAL A 32 5.77 -6.42 7.74
CA VAL A 32 6.50 -5.40 6.96
C VAL A 32 7.71 -4.89 7.75
N THR A 33 7.56 -4.61 9.05
CA THR A 33 8.68 -4.18 9.91
C THR A 33 9.81 -5.21 9.89
N GLU A 34 9.49 -6.49 10.09
CA GLU A 34 10.46 -7.59 10.09
C GLU A 34 11.17 -7.70 8.73
N THR A 35 10.39 -7.67 7.65
CA THR A 35 10.93 -7.75 6.27
C THR A 35 11.88 -6.60 6.00
N VAL A 36 11.47 -5.36 6.30
CA VAL A 36 12.30 -4.17 6.06
C VAL A 36 13.53 -4.18 6.96
N THR A 37 13.43 -4.63 8.20
CA THR A 37 14.58 -4.78 9.11
C THR A 37 15.63 -5.71 8.50
N GLY A 38 15.22 -6.88 7.99
CA GLY A 38 16.14 -7.81 7.33
C GLY A 38 16.80 -7.22 6.07
N LEU A 39 16.08 -6.39 5.31
CA LEU A 39 16.63 -5.69 4.15
C LEU A 39 17.58 -4.55 4.54
N LEU A 40 17.43 -3.94 5.71
CA LEU A 40 18.27 -2.83 6.17
C LEU A 40 19.51 -3.31 6.94
N ALA A 41 19.43 -4.42 7.66
CA ALA A 41 20.55 -4.97 8.46
C ALA A 41 21.81 -5.30 7.64
N ARG A 42 21.66 -5.53 6.32
CA ARG A 42 22.79 -5.68 5.38
C ARG A 42 23.54 -4.37 5.07
N HIS A 43 22.99 -3.22 5.46
CA HIS A 43 23.53 -1.90 5.16
C HIS A 43 23.66 -0.99 6.39
N LEU A 44 22.92 -1.26 7.46
CA LEU A 44 22.86 -0.44 8.69
C LEU A 44 23.12 -1.31 9.93
N PRO A 45 23.65 -0.73 11.03
CA PRO A 45 23.69 -1.40 12.32
C PRO A 45 22.30 -1.84 12.77
N ASP A 46 22.21 -2.97 13.49
CA ASP A 46 20.94 -3.62 13.86
C ASP A 46 19.92 -2.67 14.51
N GLU A 47 20.36 -1.85 15.47
CA GLU A 47 19.50 -0.88 16.17
C GLU A 47 18.91 0.16 15.20
N GLN A 48 19.75 0.70 14.33
CA GLN A 48 19.34 1.70 13.34
C GLN A 48 18.46 1.08 12.25
N ALA A 49 18.76 -0.15 11.83
CA ALA A 49 17.92 -0.90 10.90
C ALA A 49 16.51 -1.12 11.46
N ALA A 50 16.39 -1.49 12.73
CA ALA A 50 15.11 -1.69 13.40
C ALA A 50 14.32 -0.38 13.55
N GLU A 51 14.96 0.71 13.94
CA GLU A 51 14.33 2.02 14.06
C GLU A 51 13.80 2.53 12.71
N THR A 52 14.63 2.46 11.67
CA THR A 52 14.26 2.89 10.33
C THR A 52 13.17 2.02 9.73
N ALA A 53 13.23 0.70 9.93
CA ALA A 53 12.18 -0.21 9.49
C ALA A 53 10.84 0.09 10.15
N ARG A 54 10.83 0.41 11.45
CA ARG A 54 9.63 0.83 12.16
C ARG A 54 9.06 2.13 11.59
N ALA A 55 9.89 3.15 11.39
CA ALA A 55 9.45 4.43 10.84
C ALA A 55 8.80 4.28 9.45
N LEU A 56 9.32 3.37 8.62
CA LEU A 56 8.81 3.10 7.27
C LEU A 56 7.53 2.25 7.24
N SER A 57 7.14 1.61 8.35
CA SER A 57 6.05 0.61 8.38
C SER A 57 4.90 0.96 9.32
N GLU A 58 5.11 1.79 10.35
CA GLU A 58 4.09 2.12 11.36
C GLU A 58 2.98 3.06 10.85
N GLY A 59 3.09 3.54 9.60
CA GLY A 59 2.15 4.48 9.01
C GLY A 59 2.38 5.93 9.46
N ARG A 60 3.64 6.31 9.73
CA ARG A 60 4.05 7.70 10.01
C ARG A 60 3.73 8.65 8.84
N TRP A 61 3.70 8.11 7.62
CA TRP A 61 3.36 8.82 6.41
C TRP A 61 2.30 8.07 5.61
N THR A 62 1.55 8.80 4.79
CA THR A 62 0.69 8.21 3.76
C THR A 62 1.53 7.68 2.60
N HIS A 63 0.97 6.75 1.82
CA HIS A 63 1.70 6.08 0.73
C HIS A 63 2.25 7.01 -0.37
N ASP A 64 1.68 8.22 -0.49
CA ASP A 64 1.97 9.24 -1.48
C ASP A 64 2.88 10.34 -0.96
N PHE A 65 3.22 10.33 0.33
CA PHE A 65 4.10 11.33 0.91
C PHE A 65 5.56 11.04 0.53
N PRO A 66 6.24 11.96 -0.17
CA PRO A 66 7.59 11.71 -0.65
C PRO A 66 8.61 11.72 0.49
N ILE A 67 9.55 10.78 0.44
CA ILE A 67 10.77 10.80 1.27
C ILE A 67 11.85 11.50 0.45
N ASP A 68 12.09 12.77 0.74
CA ASP A 68 13.18 13.55 0.14
C ASP A 68 14.57 13.11 0.66
N VAL A 69 15.61 13.66 0.06
CA VAL A 69 17.01 13.30 0.37
C VAL A 69 17.34 13.57 1.83
N ASP A 70 16.92 14.71 2.38
CA ASP A 70 17.23 15.10 3.74
C ASP A 70 16.54 14.17 4.75
N ARG A 71 15.28 13.81 4.48
CA ARG A 71 14.55 12.83 5.29
C ARG A 71 15.18 11.45 5.18
N ALA A 72 15.54 10.98 3.99
CA ALA A 72 16.19 9.70 3.82
C ALA A 72 17.51 9.62 4.62
N ARG A 73 18.32 10.69 4.58
CA ARG A 73 19.54 10.80 5.41
C ARG A 73 19.23 10.80 6.90
N SER A 74 18.19 11.50 7.32
CA SER A 74 17.77 11.51 8.74
C SER A 74 17.32 10.13 9.24
N LEU A 75 16.85 9.27 8.34
CA LEU A 75 16.53 7.85 8.60
C LEU A 75 17.78 6.94 8.55
N GLY A 76 18.98 7.51 8.42
CA GLY A 76 20.22 6.74 8.30
C GLY A 76 20.40 6.01 6.97
N LEU A 77 19.53 6.23 5.98
CA LEU A 77 19.63 5.52 4.71
C LEU A 77 20.87 6.00 3.91
N PRO A 78 21.63 5.08 3.30
CA PRO A 78 22.81 5.41 2.51
C PRO A 78 22.40 5.96 1.14
N VAL A 79 22.00 7.24 1.09
CA VAL A 79 21.56 7.91 -0.14
C VAL A 79 22.66 8.77 -0.74
N SER A 80 22.87 8.62 -2.05
CA SER A 80 23.71 9.50 -2.87
C SER A 80 22.86 10.27 -3.87
N THR A 81 23.20 11.54 -4.07
CA THR A 81 22.64 12.39 -5.12
C THR A 81 23.59 12.56 -6.30
N ASP A 82 24.74 11.87 -6.27
CA ASP A 82 25.66 11.85 -7.39
C ASP A 82 25.03 11.07 -8.54
N LEU A 83 24.98 11.71 -9.70
CA LEU A 83 24.37 11.16 -10.90
C LEU A 83 25.34 11.40 -12.06
N PRO A 84 26.22 10.42 -12.35
CA PRO A 84 27.24 10.52 -13.40
C PRO A 84 26.63 10.86 -14.76
N ASP A 85 27.42 11.54 -15.60
CA ASP A 85 26.95 12.02 -16.89
C ASP A 85 26.55 10.87 -17.83
N GLU A 86 27.19 9.71 -17.73
CA GLU A 86 26.85 8.50 -18.49
C GLU A 86 25.41 8.05 -18.20
N VAL A 87 24.98 8.13 -16.94
CA VAL A 87 23.59 7.82 -16.55
C VAL A 87 22.64 8.85 -17.15
N ARG A 88 23.02 10.14 -17.15
CA ARG A 88 22.22 11.20 -17.78
C ARG A 88 22.11 11.02 -19.30
N VAL A 89 23.19 10.57 -19.95
CA VAL A 89 23.19 10.21 -21.39
C VAL A 89 22.20 9.08 -21.64
N LEU A 90 22.25 8.01 -20.84
CA LEU A 90 21.34 6.88 -20.95
C LEU A 90 19.88 7.31 -20.80
N MET A 91 19.56 8.14 -19.79
CA MET A 91 18.20 8.64 -19.58
C MET A 91 17.66 9.46 -20.77
N ARG A 92 18.52 10.18 -21.49
CA ARG A 92 18.13 10.92 -22.71
C ARG A 92 17.68 9.99 -23.86
N LEU A 93 18.13 8.74 -23.87
CA LEU A 93 17.71 7.74 -24.88
C LEU A 93 16.30 7.20 -24.62
N TYR A 94 15.79 7.33 -23.39
CA TYR A 94 14.47 6.82 -22.97
C TYR A 94 13.58 7.95 -22.42
N PRO A 95 13.17 8.91 -23.26
CA PRO A 95 12.28 9.98 -22.81
C PRO A 95 10.98 9.40 -22.28
N GLN A 96 10.57 9.83 -21.09
CA GLN A 96 9.29 9.42 -20.51
C GLN A 96 8.15 9.82 -21.46
N ALA A 97 7.24 8.90 -21.74
CA ALA A 97 6.09 9.17 -22.60
C ALA A 97 5.28 10.34 -22.02
N ARG A 98 5.05 11.38 -22.82
CA ARG A 98 4.34 12.62 -22.41
C ARG A 98 2.84 12.41 -22.14
N GLY A 99 2.36 11.17 -22.17
CA GLY A 99 0.97 10.81 -21.94
C GLY A 99 0.73 10.50 -20.46
N ARG A 100 -0.20 11.22 -19.84
CA ARG A 100 -0.82 10.83 -18.56
C ARG A 100 -1.70 9.59 -18.79
N ARG A 101 -1.09 8.44 -19.04
CA ARG A 101 -1.78 7.18 -18.76
C ARG A 101 -1.73 7.02 -17.25
N PRO A 102 -2.88 7.00 -16.56
CA PRO A 102 -2.89 6.64 -15.15
C PRO A 102 -2.16 5.30 -15.02
N SER A 103 -1.13 5.24 -14.16
CA SER A 103 -0.45 3.97 -13.85
C SER A 103 -1.37 2.99 -13.13
N VAL A 104 -2.49 3.50 -12.59
CA VAL A 104 -3.56 2.78 -11.93
C VAL A 104 -4.88 3.20 -12.55
N GLU A 105 -5.54 2.28 -13.25
CA GLU A 105 -6.92 2.45 -13.69
C GLU A 105 -7.84 2.11 -12.52
N TYR A 106 -8.42 3.14 -11.90
CA TYR A 106 -9.47 2.95 -10.92
C TYR A 106 -10.75 2.59 -11.66
N ILE A 107 -11.29 1.39 -11.45
CA ILE A 107 -12.67 1.10 -11.84
C ILE A 107 -13.56 2.00 -10.97
N PRO A 108 -14.34 2.94 -11.54
CA PRO A 108 -15.27 3.73 -10.75
C PRO A 108 -16.43 2.82 -10.37
N SER A 109 -16.28 2.15 -9.23
CA SER A 109 -17.40 1.51 -8.56
C SER A 109 -17.65 2.26 -7.26
N PRO A 110 -18.87 2.76 -7.00
CA PRO A 110 -19.25 2.97 -5.62
C PRO A 110 -19.20 1.59 -4.94
N TYR A 111 -18.35 1.43 -3.93
CA TYR A 111 -18.49 0.34 -2.98
C TYR A 111 -19.81 0.57 -2.22
N GLY A 112 -20.92 0.20 -2.84
CA GLY A 112 -22.18 0.01 -2.15
C GLY A 112 -21.97 -1.06 -1.07
N PRO A 113 -22.70 -0.99 0.05
CA PRO A 113 -22.66 -2.04 1.05
C PRO A 113 -22.95 -3.38 0.35
N ARG A 114 -22.08 -4.37 0.55
CA ARG A 114 -22.32 -5.75 0.09
C ARG A 114 -23.61 -6.23 0.74
N GLY A 115 -24.71 -6.14 0.00
CA GLY A 115 -25.93 -6.86 0.32
C GLY A 115 -25.66 -8.37 0.27
N PRO A 116 -26.44 -9.18 1.02
CA PRO A 116 -26.23 -10.62 1.07
C PRO A 116 -26.33 -11.21 -0.34
N GLU A 117 -25.36 -12.07 -0.70
CA GLU A 117 -25.34 -12.82 -1.96
C GLU A 117 -26.69 -13.50 -2.18
N ALA A 118 -27.45 -13.03 -3.17
CA ALA A 118 -28.63 -13.73 -3.64
C ALA A 118 -28.18 -14.94 -4.48
N SER A 119 -28.59 -16.13 -4.07
CA SER A 119 -28.32 -17.41 -4.74
C SER A 119 -28.69 -17.38 -6.23
N PRO A 120 -28.04 -18.19 -7.08
CA PRO A 120 -28.27 -18.16 -8.53
C PRO A 120 -29.71 -18.55 -8.86
N VAL A 121 -30.44 -17.66 -9.54
CA VAL A 121 -31.77 -17.96 -10.09
C VAL A 121 -31.60 -18.76 -11.38
N GLU A 122 -32.20 -19.94 -11.41
CA GLU A 122 -32.20 -20.87 -12.55
C GLU A 122 -33.01 -20.28 -13.73
N SER A 123 -32.40 -20.17 -14.92
CA SER A 123 -33.03 -19.58 -16.11
C SER A 123 -34.10 -20.51 -16.74
N PRO A 124 -35.31 -20.02 -17.08
CA PRO A 124 -36.31 -20.85 -17.76
C PRO A 124 -35.95 -21.11 -19.24
N ARG A 125 -36.12 -22.36 -19.68
CA ARG A 125 -35.89 -22.83 -21.05
C ARG A 125 -36.79 -22.10 -22.06
N GLY A 126 -36.18 -21.53 -23.10
CA GLY A 126 -36.87 -20.80 -24.17
C GLY A 126 -37.78 -21.70 -25.03
N THR A 127 -38.99 -21.21 -25.31
CA THR A 127 -39.94 -21.83 -26.25
C THR A 127 -39.68 -21.32 -27.67
N HIS A 128 -39.29 -22.23 -28.58
CA HIS A 128 -39.20 -21.96 -30.00
C HIS A 128 -40.61 -21.79 -30.60
N ARG A 129 -40.95 -20.58 -31.08
CA ARG A 129 -42.05 -20.38 -32.04
C ARG A 129 -41.49 -20.40 -33.45
N ARG A 130 -41.94 -21.39 -34.24
CA ARG A 130 -41.74 -21.50 -35.68
C ARG A 130 -42.46 -20.38 -36.42
N ARG A 131 -41.82 -19.85 -37.45
CA ARG A 131 -42.47 -19.51 -38.73
C ARG A 131 -41.59 -20.05 -39.85
#